data_AF-A0AAV7QMP1-F1
#
_entry.id   AF-A0AAV7QMP1-F1
#
_cell.length_a   1.000
_cell.length_b   1.000
_cell.length_c   1.000
_cell.angle_alpha   90.00
_cell.angle_beta   90.00
_cell.angle_gamma   90.00
#
_symmetry.space_group_name_H-M   'P 1'
#
loop_
_entity.id
_entity.type
_entity.pdbx_description
1 polymer ?
#
loop_
_entity_poly.entity_id
_entity_poly.type
_entity_poly.pdbx_seq_one_letter_code
_entity_poly.pdbx_strand_id
1 'polypeptide(L)'
;MEVTLHNHTSQFKKVPQAILDTKTTLETKIDAVTLDGNLLRTDHWVLVERVTETENDVAMLTPCVKALQENMTHLTTEVDELQRRAEDAEGRSRQNNIRLVGFPERAKVPSTELFLEKWLTGTVLQNKVPKVFSVERHIGSRVDPCRRLLTPTTDSPTTQVPRQGS
;
A
#
# COMPACT_ATOMS: atom_id res chain seq x y z
N MET A 1 -102.51 -8.32 -3.95
CA MET A 1 -101.98 -9.10 -2.81
C MET A 1 -100.76 -9.95 -3.18
N GLU A 2 -100.66 -10.45 -4.43
CA GLU A 2 -99.49 -11.21 -4.92
C GLU A 2 -98.18 -10.40 -5.02
N VAL A 3 -98.25 -9.12 -5.41
CA VAL A 3 -97.06 -8.26 -5.57
C VAL A 3 -96.29 -8.08 -4.26
N THR A 4 -97.00 -7.98 -3.13
CA THR A 4 -96.40 -7.80 -1.81
C THR A 4 -95.73 -9.10 -1.33
N LEU A 5 -96.37 -10.25 -1.52
CA LEU A 5 -95.79 -11.56 -1.20
C LEU A 5 -94.51 -11.84 -2.00
N HIS A 6 -94.51 -11.55 -3.31
CA HIS A 6 -93.32 -11.72 -4.15
C HIS A 6 -92.16 -10.81 -3.72
N ASN A 7 -92.45 -9.58 -3.28
CA ASN A 7 -91.44 -8.67 -2.73
C ASN A 7 -90.84 -9.22 -1.41
N HIS A 8 -91.66 -9.75 -0.50
CA HIS A 8 -91.17 -10.36 0.74
C HIS A 8 -90.32 -11.61 0.49
N THR A 9 -90.70 -12.47 -0.46
CA THR A 9 -89.89 -13.63 -0.85
C THR A 9 -88.56 -13.22 -1.51
N SER A 10 -88.55 -12.13 -2.28
CA SER A 10 -87.33 -11.57 -2.87
C SER A 10 -86.38 -11.01 -1.79
N GLN A 11 -86.90 -10.27 -0.81
CA GLN A 11 -86.11 -9.72 0.30
C GLN A 11 -85.51 -10.84 1.18
N PHE A 12 -86.26 -11.91 1.45
CA PHE A 12 -85.78 -13.03 2.26
C PHE A 12 -84.60 -13.78 1.63
N LYS A 13 -84.51 -13.82 0.30
CA LYS A 13 -83.39 -14.46 -0.43
C LYS A 13 -82.11 -13.64 -0.44
N LYS A 14 -82.16 -12.33 -0.15
CA LYS A 14 -80.99 -11.44 -0.23
C LYS A 14 -79.97 -11.70 0.87
N VAL A 15 -80.41 -12.00 2.08
CA VAL A 15 -79.52 -12.22 3.23
C VAL A 15 -78.68 -13.49 3.06
N PRO A 16 -79.25 -14.67 2.73
CA PRO A 16 -78.44 -15.86 2.45
C PRO A 16 -77.47 -15.67 1.28
N GLN A 17 -77.88 -14.95 0.23
CA GLN A 17 -77.00 -14.65 -0.90
C GLN A 17 -75.82 -13.78 -0.49
N ALA A 18 -76.06 -12.71 0.28
CA ALA A 18 -74.99 -11.85 0.80
C ALA A 18 -74.01 -12.61 1.71
N ILE A 19 -74.50 -13.57 2.50
CA ILE A 19 -73.64 -14.45 3.33
C ILE A 19 -72.76 -15.32 2.43
N LEU A 20 -73.31 -15.87 1.34
CA LEU A 20 -72.53 -16.66 0.39
C LEU A 20 -71.47 -15.82 -0.34
N ASP A 21 -71.83 -14.60 -0.77
CA ASP A 21 -70.93 -13.68 -1.46
C ASP A 21 -69.79 -13.21 -0.55
N THR A 22 -70.09 -12.93 0.73
CA THR A 22 -69.07 -12.58 1.72
C THR A 22 -68.18 -13.76 2.06
N LYS A 23 -68.73 -14.97 2.21
CA LYS A 23 -67.95 -16.19 2.43
C LYS A 23 -66.94 -16.41 1.30
N THR A 24 -67.39 -16.38 0.04
CA THR A 24 -66.52 -16.58 -1.13
C THR A 24 -65.46 -15.47 -1.25
N THR A 25 -65.83 -14.23 -0.94
CA THR A 25 -64.87 -13.11 -0.88
C THR A 25 -63.82 -13.30 0.21
N LEU A 26 -64.20 -13.84 1.38
CA LEU A 26 -63.26 -14.12 2.45
C LEU A 26 -62.34 -15.29 2.11
N GLU A 27 -62.86 -16.37 1.53
CA GLU A 27 -62.07 -17.53 1.08
C GLU A 27 -60.99 -17.08 0.07
N THR A 28 -61.38 -16.31 -0.96
CA THR A 28 -60.42 -15.79 -1.95
C THR A 28 -59.36 -14.86 -1.35
N LYS A 29 -59.72 -14.01 -0.37
CA LYS A 29 -58.74 -13.18 0.34
C LYS A 29 -57.80 -13.98 1.23
N ILE A 30 -58.28 -15.04 1.87
CA ILE A 30 -57.46 -15.95 2.69
C ILE A 30 -56.46 -16.69 1.80
N ASP A 31 -56.89 -17.16 0.63
CA ASP A 31 -56.02 -17.82 -0.33
C ASP A 31 -54.93 -16.87 -0.84
N ALA A 32 -55.29 -15.62 -1.16
CA ALA A 32 -54.34 -14.60 -1.59
C ALA A 32 -53.29 -14.29 -0.50
N VAL A 33 -53.73 -14.08 0.76
CA VAL A 33 -52.82 -13.81 1.89
C VAL A 33 -51.93 -15.03 2.17
N THR A 34 -52.44 -16.24 2.00
CA THR A 34 -51.66 -17.47 2.17
C THR A 34 -50.58 -17.59 1.09
N LEU A 35 -50.90 -17.25 -0.15
CA LEU A 35 -49.94 -17.23 -1.25
C LEU A 35 -48.84 -16.18 -1.00
N ASP A 36 -49.23 -14.94 -0.68
CA ASP A 36 -48.29 -13.86 -0.37
C ASP A 36 -47.39 -14.22 0.81
N GLY A 37 -47.95 -14.84 1.86
CA GLY A 37 -47.19 -15.30 3.01
C GLY A 37 -46.14 -16.37 2.67
N ASN A 38 -46.43 -17.25 1.70
CA ASN A 38 -45.47 -18.24 1.22
C ASN A 38 -44.35 -17.60 0.40
N LEU A 39 -44.68 -16.62 -0.46
CA LEU A 39 -43.69 -15.87 -1.24
C LEU A 39 -42.76 -15.06 -0.32
N LEU A 40 -43.31 -14.37 0.67
CA LEU A 40 -42.50 -13.65 1.66
C LEU A 40 -41.58 -14.59 2.45
N ARG A 41 -42.03 -15.81 2.73
CA ARG A 41 -41.19 -16.82 3.40
C ARG A 41 -40.02 -17.26 2.53
N THR A 42 -40.25 -17.48 1.23
CA THR A 42 -39.17 -17.85 0.30
C THR A 42 -38.18 -16.70 0.14
N ASP A 43 -38.66 -15.47 0.00
CA ASP A 43 -37.80 -14.29 -0.14
C ASP A 43 -36.97 -14.07 1.13
N HIS A 44 -37.60 -14.21 2.29
CA HIS A 44 -36.91 -14.13 3.58
C HIS A 44 -35.80 -15.18 3.70
N TRP A 45 -36.04 -16.42 3.25
CA TRP A 45 -35.02 -17.47 3.25
C TRP A 45 -33.81 -17.10 2.39
N VAL A 46 -34.06 -16.62 1.17
CA VAL A 46 -33.00 -16.17 0.25
C VAL A 46 -32.19 -15.00 0.85
N LEU A 47 -32.86 -14.07 1.52
CA LEU A 47 -32.18 -12.96 2.21
C LEU A 47 -31.30 -13.45 3.36
N VAL A 48 -31.80 -14.38 4.18
CA VAL A 48 -31.02 -14.96 5.28
C VAL A 48 -29.75 -15.64 4.75
N GLU A 49 -29.88 -16.45 3.69
CA GLU A 49 -28.75 -17.14 3.07
C GLU A 49 -27.69 -16.14 2.59
N ARG A 50 -28.10 -15.11 1.83
CA ARG A 50 -27.20 -14.07 1.34
C ARG A 50 -26.54 -13.28 2.46
N VAL A 51 -27.28 -12.96 3.52
CA VAL A 51 -26.71 -12.26 4.68
C VAL A 51 -25.66 -13.13 5.36
N THR A 52 -25.95 -14.41 5.60
CA THR A 52 -24.99 -15.34 6.21
C THR A 52 -23.72 -15.50 5.36
N GLU A 53 -23.85 -15.58 4.04
CA GLU A 53 -22.69 -15.61 3.12
C GLU A 53 -21.84 -14.34 3.27
N THR A 54 -22.47 -13.16 3.23
CA THR A 54 -21.74 -11.89 3.38
C THR A 54 -21.09 -11.73 4.75
N GLU A 55 -21.74 -12.20 5.82
CA GLU A 55 -21.17 -12.18 7.17
C GLU A 55 -19.93 -13.08 7.27
N ASN A 56 -19.96 -14.25 6.64
CA ASN A 56 -18.81 -15.16 6.56
C ASN A 56 -17.66 -14.54 5.77
N ASP A 57 -17.95 -13.92 4.62
CA ASP A 57 -16.93 -13.23 3.81
C ASP A 57 -16.27 -12.10 4.60
N VAL A 58 -17.06 -11.29 5.32
CA VAL A 58 -16.55 -10.22 6.18
C VAL A 58 -15.70 -10.79 7.31
N ALA A 59 -16.13 -11.87 7.95
CA ALA A 59 -15.38 -12.54 9.00
C ALA A 59 -14.02 -13.07 8.50
N MET A 60 -13.96 -13.54 7.25
CA MET A 60 -12.72 -14.02 6.62
C MET A 60 -11.81 -12.87 6.14
N LEU A 61 -12.37 -11.79 5.62
CA LEU A 61 -11.59 -10.65 5.10
C LEU A 61 -10.98 -9.81 6.21
N THR A 62 -11.67 -9.67 7.34
CA THR A 62 -11.22 -8.88 8.50
C THR A 62 -9.80 -9.25 8.98
N PRO A 63 -9.46 -10.54 9.24
CA PRO A 63 -8.10 -10.92 9.65
C PRO A 63 -7.08 -10.73 8.53
N CYS A 64 -7.43 -10.95 7.26
CA CYS A 64 -6.53 -10.71 6.13
C CYS A 64 -6.12 -9.24 6.02
N VAL A 65 -7.08 -8.32 6.14
CA VAL A 65 -6.81 -6.87 6.12
C VAL A 65 -5.89 -6.49 7.28
N LYS A 66 -6.15 -7.02 8.48
CA LYS A 66 -5.31 -6.77 9.66
C LYS A 66 -3.88 -7.27 9.46
N ALA A 67 -3.71 -8.49 8.98
CA ALA A 67 -2.38 -9.05 8.69
C ALA A 67 -1.63 -8.24 7.62
N LEU A 68 -2.34 -7.75 6.59
CA LEU A 68 -1.75 -6.91 5.57
C LEU A 68 -1.30 -5.55 6.12
N GLN A 69 -2.09 -4.94 7.00
CA GLN A 69 -1.72 -3.71 7.69
C GLN A 69 -0.47 -3.91 8.57
N GLU A 70 -0.42 -4.98 9.35
CA GLU A 70 0.74 -5.33 10.18
C GLU A 70 2.00 -5.50 9.32
N ASN A 71 1.90 -6.24 8.21
CA ASN A 71 3.02 -6.40 7.26
C ASN A 71 3.47 -5.08 6.64
N MET A 72 2.52 -4.22 6.24
CA MET A 72 2.83 -2.89 5.69
C MET A 72 3.58 -2.04 6.70
N THR A 73 3.16 -2.04 7.96
CA THR A 73 3.84 -1.29 9.03
C THR A 73 5.25 -1.82 9.26
N HIS A 74 5.43 -3.14 9.32
CA HIS A 74 6.74 -3.77 9.47
C HIS A 74 7.68 -3.40 8.32
N LEU A 75 7.22 -3.54 7.08
CA LEU A 75 8.03 -3.24 5.90
C LEU A 75 8.40 -1.75 5.82
N THR A 76 7.47 -0.87 6.19
CA THR A 76 7.73 0.58 6.25
C THR A 76 8.82 0.88 7.27
N THR A 77 8.77 0.27 8.46
CA THR A 77 9.81 0.46 9.47
C THR A 77 11.18 -0.08 9.04
N GLU A 78 11.21 -1.23 8.35
CA GLU A 78 12.47 -1.76 7.81
C GLU A 78 13.06 -0.86 6.73
N VAL A 79 12.23 -0.31 5.84
CA VAL A 79 12.68 0.62 4.81
C VAL A 79 13.26 1.88 5.45
N ASP A 80 12.60 2.47 6.44
CA ASP A 80 13.09 3.65 7.16
C ASP A 80 14.42 3.36 7.87
N GLU A 81 14.56 2.18 8.49
CA GLU A 81 15.81 1.78 9.14
C GLU A 81 16.94 1.62 8.11
N LEU A 82 16.67 0.92 7.00
CA LEU A 82 17.64 0.72 5.93
C LEU A 82 18.05 2.04 5.30
N GLN A 83 17.12 2.97 5.09
CA GLN A 83 17.41 4.31 4.60
C GLN A 83 18.32 5.06 5.57
N ARG A 84 17.99 5.07 6.87
CA ARG A 84 18.83 5.72 7.90
C ARG A 84 20.24 5.13 7.94
N ARG A 85 20.37 3.80 7.81
CA ARG A 85 21.66 3.12 7.78
C ARG A 85 22.45 3.45 6.51
N ALA A 86 21.79 3.57 5.37
CA ALA A 86 22.40 3.97 4.11
C ALA A 86 22.92 5.42 4.18
N GLU A 87 22.10 6.35 4.68
CA GLU A 87 22.47 7.75 4.88
C GLU A 87 23.66 7.90 5.86
N ASP A 88 23.65 7.16 6.96
CA ASP A 88 24.76 7.12 7.93
C ASP A 88 26.04 6.55 7.31
N ALA A 89 25.94 5.47 6.53
CA ALA A 89 27.07 4.89 5.80
C ALA A 89 27.64 5.85 4.75
N GLU A 90 26.77 6.52 3.99
CA GLU A 90 27.15 7.55 3.01
C GLU A 90 27.81 8.74 3.70
N GLY A 91 27.26 9.17 4.84
CA GLY A 91 27.83 10.21 5.69
C GLY A 91 29.24 9.87 6.14
N ARG A 92 29.45 8.72 6.77
CA ARG A 92 30.79 8.25 7.20
C ARG A 92 31.76 8.10 6.04
N SER A 93 31.32 7.58 4.90
CA SER A 93 32.15 7.45 3.71
C SER A 93 32.62 8.81 3.18
N ARG A 94 31.80 9.86 3.32
CA ARG A 94 32.13 11.22 2.88
C ARG A 94 32.86 12.07 3.92
N GLN A 95 32.84 11.72 5.20
CA GLN A 95 33.44 12.54 6.27
C GLN A 95 34.93 12.80 6.04
N ASN A 96 35.65 11.82 5.51
CA ASN A 96 37.08 11.99 5.21
C ASN A 96 37.35 12.47 3.78
N ASN A 97 36.30 12.76 3.00
CA ASN A 97 36.43 13.21 1.64
C ASN A 97 36.42 14.74 1.56
N ILE A 98 37.54 15.33 1.14
CA ILE A 98 37.66 16.78 0.99
C ILE A 98 37.30 17.18 -0.43
N ARG A 99 36.46 18.23 -0.57
CA ARG A 99 36.01 18.76 -1.86
C ARG A 99 36.75 20.03 -2.23
N LEU A 100 37.52 19.98 -3.33
CA LEU A 100 38.24 21.13 -3.87
C LEU A 100 37.51 21.69 -5.11
N VAL A 101 37.07 22.94 -5.05
CA VAL A 101 36.29 23.63 -6.09
C VAL A 101 37.11 24.80 -6.68
N GLY A 102 36.90 25.12 -7.96
CA GLY A 102 37.53 26.27 -8.61
C GLY A 102 38.90 26.00 -9.23
N PHE A 103 39.33 24.74 -9.28
CA PHE A 103 40.59 24.37 -9.93
C PHE A 103 40.45 24.34 -11.46
N PRO A 104 41.35 25.01 -12.21
CA PRO A 104 41.30 25.04 -13.66
C PRO A 104 41.43 23.63 -14.22
N GLU A 105 40.43 23.22 -15.00
CA GLU A 105 40.30 21.87 -15.57
C GLU A 105 41.42 21.53 -16.59
N ARG A 106 42.08 22.58 -17.11
CA ARG A 106 43.05 22.56 -18.20
C ARG A 106 44.52 22.58 -17.77
N ALA A 107 44.82 22.34 -16.49
CA ALA A 107 46.20 22.15 -16.08
C ALA A 107 46.71 20.86 -16.77
N LYS A 108 47.56 21.02 -17.80
CA LYS A 108 48.24 19.95 -18.57
C LYS A 108 49.27 19.22 -17.70
N VAL A 109 48.87 18.75 -16.53
CA VAL A 109 49.72 17.96 -15.64
C VAL A 109 49.26 16.51 -15.78
N PRO A 110 50.16 15.58 -16.13
CA PRO A 110 49.80 14.19 -16.41
C PRO A 110 49.28 13.43 -15.19
N SER A 111 49.60 13.89 -13.97
CA SER A 111 49.05 13.35 -12.72
C SER A 111 48.41 14.48 -11.90
N THR A 112 47.12 14.30 -11.57
CA THR A 112 46.36 15.24 -10.74
C THR A 112 46.86 15.24 -9.29
N GLU A 113 47.37 14.10 -8.81
CA GLU A 113 47.93 13.92 -7.47
C GLU A 113 49.19 14.78 -7.27
N LEU A 114 50.14 14.74 -8.21
CA LEU A 114 51.39 15.53 -8.12
C LEU A 114 51.13 17.04 -8.10
N PHE A 115 50.15 17.49 -8.89
CA PHE A 115 49.75 18.89 -8.89
C PHE A 115 49.14 19.30 -7.54
N LEU A 116 48.26 18.47 -6.98
CA LEU A 116 47.65 18.73 -5.68
C LEU A 116 48.67 18.67 -4.53
N GLU A 117 49.60 17.71 -4.56
CA GLU A 117 50.70 17.62 -3.58
C GLU A 117 51.55 18.88 -3.59
N LYS A 118 51.94 19.37 -4.77
CA LYS A 118 52.71 20.61 -4.92
C LYS A 118 51.92 21.84 -4.46
N TRP A 119 50.63 21.91 -4.81
CA TRP A 119 49.77 23.01 -4.39
C TRP A 119 49.60 23.01 -2.87
N LEU A 120 49.19 21.89 -2.26
CA LEU A 120 49.00 21.74 -0.81
C LEU A 120 50.27 22.08 -0.01
N THR A 121 51.42 21.60 -0.46
CA THR A 121 52.72 21.90 0.19
C THR A 121 53.04 23.39 0.11
N GLY A 122 52.79 24.02 -1.06
CA GLY A 122 53.18 25.40 -1.32
C GLY A 122 52.23 26.46 -0.74
N THR A 123 50.93 26.18 -0.64
CA THR A 123 49.94 27.17 -0.21
C THR A 123 49.31 26.91 1.15
N VAL A 124 49.13 25.64 1.55
CA VAL A 124 48.29 25.32 2.72
C VAL A 124 49.09 24.78 3.91
N LEU A 125 49.88 23.73 3.69
CA LEU A 125 50.44 22.94 4.80
C LEU A 125 51.87 23.33 5.19
N GLN A 126 52.60 24.04 4.32
CA GLN A 126 54.02 24.45 4.49
C GLN A 126 54.97 23.30 4.91
N ASN A 127 54.50 22.06 4.80
CA ASN A 127 55.13 20.82 5.23
C ASN A 127 54.84 19.74 4.19
N LYS A 128 55.63 18.66 4.17
CA LYS A 128 55.40 17.52 3.27
C LYS A 128 54.03 16.89 3.53
N VAL A 129 53.22 16.77 2.49
CA VAL A 129 51.90 16.14 2.56
C VAL A 129 52.07 14.62 2.69
N PRO A 130 51.33 13.94 3.58
CA PRO A 130 51.31 12.49 3.62
C PRO A 130 50.80 11.92 2.29
N LYS A 131 51.44 10.88 1.76
CA LYS A 131 51.17 10.30 0.44
C LYS A 131 49.89 9.43 0.37
N VAL A 132 48.96 9.63 1.30
CA VAL A 132 47.83 8.72 1.59
C VAL A 132 46.51 9.36 1.16
N PHE A 133 46.41 9.80 -0.10
CA PHE A 133 45.14 10.27 -0.64
C PHE A 133 45.00 9.89 -2.11
N SER A 134 43.82 9.39 -2.46
CA SER A 134 43.38 9.16 -3.84
C SER A 134 42.62 10.39 -4.33
N VAL A 135 42.85 10.74 -5.59
CA VAL A 135 42.23 11.89 -6.23
C VAL A 135 41.37 11.43 -7.38
N GLU A 136 40.06 11.62 -7.26
CA GLU A 136 39.12 11.33 -8.34
C GLU A 136 38.53 12.60 -8.94
N ARG A 137 38.48 12.63 -10.28
CA ARG A 137 37.73 13.65 -11.03
C ARG A 137 36.31 13.15 -11.19
N HIS A 138 35.35 13.84 -10.57
CA HIS A 138 33.95 13.52 -10.78
C HIS A 138 33.45 14.17 -12.08
N ILE A 139 33.00 13.35 -13.04
CA ILE A 139 32.36 13.80 -14.27
C ILE A 139 30.85 13.56 -14.09
N GLY A 140 30.15 14.55 -13.55
CA GLY A 140 28.69 14.49 -13.38
C GLY A 140 27.98 15.24 -14.51
N SER A 141 27.12 14.55 -15.28
CA SER A 141 26.18 15.16 -16.22
C SER A 141 24.98 15.75 -15.47
N ARG A 142 25.22 16.73 -14.61
CA ARG A 142 24.17 17.62 -14.10
C ARG A 142 24.87 18.84 -13.54
N VAL A 143 24.40 20.01 -13.94
CA VAL A 143 24.95 21.33 -13.61
C VAL A 143 24.97 21.52 -12.09
N ASP A 144 26.04 21.06 -11.46
CA ASP A 144 26.46 21.43 -10.11
C ASP A 144 27.97 21.70 -10.19
N PRO A 145 28.41 22.97 -10.22
CA PRO A 145 29.80 23.36 -10.52
C PRO A 145 30.82 22.96 -9.43
N CYS A 146 30.36 22.27 -8.40
CA CYS A 146 31.15 21.81 -7.29
C CYS A 146 30.86 20.32 -7.19
N ARG A 147 31.79 19.38 -7.44
CA ARG A 147 31.80 17.97 -6.97
C ARG A 147 33.15 17.40 -7.42
N ARG A 148 34.13 17.37 -6.52
CA ARG A 148 35.45 16.77 -6.73
C ARG A 148 35.79 16.09 -5.41
N LEU A 149 36.02 14.79 -5.42
CA LEU A 149 36.21 13.98 -4.21
C LEU A 149 37.70 13.66 -4.10
N LEU A 150 38.33 14.05 -2.98
CA LEU A 150 39.55 13.40 -2.50
C LEU A 150 39.09 12.26 -1.60
N THR A 151 39.48 11.01 -1.87
CA THR A 151 39.19 9.88 -0.99
C THR A 151 40.49 9.46 -0.28
N PRO A 152 40.51 9.22 1.03
CA PRO A 152 41.64 8.55 1.66
C PRO A 152 41.69 7.10 1.19
N THR A 153 42.85 6.62 0.76
CA THR A 153 43.09 5.20 0.52
C THR A 153 43.01 4.45 1.85
N THR A 154 41.93 3.70 2.05
CA THR A 154 41.90 2.66 3.06
C THR A 154 42.72 1.47 2.55
N ASP A 155 43.92 1.30 3.08
CA ASP A 155 44.62 0.02 3.02
C ASP A 155 43.73 -1.04 3.68
N SER A 156 43.01 -1.79 2.87
CA SER A 156 42.36 -3.01 3.32
C SER A 156 43.43 -4.09 3.40
N PRO A 157 43.65 -4.73 4.56
CA PRO A 157 44.48 -5.92 4.60
C PRO A 157 43.79 -6.99 3.74
N THR A 158 44.53 -7.52 2.77
CA THR A 158 44.13 -8.70 2.00
C THR A 158 43.97 -9.86 2.97
N THR A 159 42.74 -10.15 3.39
CA THR A 159 42.41 -11.42 4.03
C THR A 159 42.44 -12.48 2.93
N GLN A 160 43.56 -13.19 2.80
CA GLN A 160 43.61 -14.44 2.06
C GLN A 160 42.69 -15.44 2.76
N VAL A 161 41.56 -15.75 2.14
CA VAL A 161 40.77 -16.93 2.48
C VAL A 161 41.52 -18.15 1.97
N PRO A 162 41.88 -19.13 2.81
CA PRO A 162 42.48 -20.37 2.33
C PRO A 162 41.44 -21.14 1.51
N ARG A 163 41.78 -21.47 0.27
CA ARG A 163 41.05 -22.45 -0.52
C ARG A 163 41.19 -23.81 0.16
N GLN A 164 40.14 -24.26 0.86
CA GLN A 164 40.00 -25.69 1.13
C GLN A 164 39.41 -26.33 -0.12
N GLY A 165 40.26 -27.07 -0.83
CA GLY A 165 39.83 -28.10 -1.75
C GLY A 165 39.76 -29.43 -1.00
N SER A 166 38.60 -30.07 -1.06
CA SER A 166 38.40 -31.51 -1.28
C SER A 166 36.91 -31.72 -1.52
#